data_AF-A0A2S0VLI6-F1
#
_entry.id   AF-A0A2S0VLI6-F1
#
_cell.length_a   1.000
_cell.length_b   1.000
_cell.length_c   1.000
_cell.angle_alpha   90.00
_cell.angle_beta   90.00
_cell.angle_gamma   90.00
#
_symmetry.space_group_name_H-M   'P 1'
#
loop_
_entity.id
_entity.type
_entity.pdbx_description
1 polymer ?
#
loop_
_entity_poly.entity_id
_entity_poly.type
_entity_poly.pdbx_seq_one_letter_code
_entity_poly.pdbx_strand_id
1 'polypeptide(L)'
;MKKFFVLSALLSTSFAVFANPTNKPNSEYVLDVYQYCIQEFEPETLNDSKLLNCVNDEMKLDDYPTYKSIAAVKAELPKTKQKPVNSVITDKP
;
A
#
# COMPACT_ATOMS: atom_id res chain seq x y z
N MET A 1 40.10 -7.52 -48.35
CA MET A 1 38.83 -8.30 -48.45
C MET A 1 38.20 -8.42 -47.07
N LYS A 2 36.86 -8.37 -47.04
CA LYS A 2 35.94 -8.82 -45.97
C LYS A 2 35.89 -8.06 -44.65
N LYS A 3 34.86 -7.22 -44.59
CA LYS A 3 34.19 -6.64 -43.42
C LYS A 3 33.60 -7.76 -42.56
N PHE A 4 33.73 -7.69 -41.24
CA PHE A 4 32.88 -8.44 -40.31
C PHE A 4 32.09 -7.45 -39.45
N PHE A 5 30.82 -7.33 -39.82
CA PHE A 5 29.74 -6.81 -39.01
C PHE A 5 29.58 -7.72 -37.79
N VAL A 6 29.64 -7.18 -36.57
CA VAL A 6 29.13 -7.88 -35.38
C VAL A 6 27.99 -7.05 -34.82
N LEU A 7 26.81 -7.60 -35.11
CA LEU A 7 25.49 -7.17 -34.71
C LEU A 7 25.28 -7.59 -33.25
N SER A 8 25.54 -6.71 -32.28
CA SER A 8 25.15 -6.95 -30.89
C SER A 8 23.67 -6.63 -30.72
N ALA A 9 22.86 -7.69 -30.76
CA ALA A 9 21.47 -7.67 -30.34
C ALA A 9 21.41 -7.38 -28.84
N LEU A 10 20.98 -6.17 -28.49
CA LEU A 10 20.49 -5.83 -27.15
C LEU A 10 19.24 -6.67 -26.90
N LEU A 11 19.40 -7.79 -26.20
CA LEU A 11 18.31 -8.51 -25.57
C LEU A 11 17.72 -7.59 -24.48
N SER A 12 16.70 -6.82 -24.86
CA SER A 12 15.80 -6.16 -23.93
C SER A 12 15.01 -7.24 -23.20
N THR A 13 15.49 -7.66 -22.04
CA THR A 13 14.74 -8.55 -21.14
C THR A 13 13.45 -7.85 -20.75
N SER A 14 12.36 -8.29 -21.35
CA SER A 14 11.00 -7.88 -20.98
C SER A 14 10.77 -8.30 -19.53
N PHE A 15 10.83 -7.36 -18.60
CA PHE A 15 10.23 -7.56 -17.28
C PHE A 15 8.72 -7.63 -17.52
N ALA A 16 8.21 -8.85 -17.67
CA ALA A 16 6.80 -9.12 -17.52
C ALA A 16 6.46 -8.82 -16.06
N VAL A 17 6.08 -7.57 -15.79
CA VAL A 17 5.34 -7.21 -14.58
C VAL A 17 4.03 -7.98 -14.68
N PHE A 18 3.96 -9.11 -14.00
CA PHE A 18 2.72 -9.83 -13.79
C PHE A 18 1.76 -8.88 -13.08
N ALA A 19 0.88 -8.25 -13.85
CA ALA A 19 -0.30 -7.59 -13.32
C ALA A 19 -1.24 -8.70 -12.85
N ASN A 20 -0.96 -9.24 -11.66
CA ASN A 20 -1.90 -10.07 -10.93
C ASN A 20 -3.13 -9.17 -10.68
N PRO A 21 -4.36 -9.59 -11.02
CA PRO A 21 -5.57 -8.80 -10.76
C PRO A 21 -5.50 -8.26 -9.34
N THR A 22 -5.41 -6.94 -9.23
CA THR A 22 -4.99 -6.22 -8.03
C THR A 22 -5.93 -6.58 -6.90
N ASN A 23 -5.55 -7.55 -6.07
CA ASN A 23 -6.12 -7.74 -4.75
C ASN A 23 -5.74 -6.47 -4.00
N LYS A 24 -6.57 -5.44 -4.10
CA LYS A 24 -6.32 -4.15 -3.46
C LYS A 24 -7.04 -4.22 -2.12
N PRO A 25 -6.35 -3.93 -1.00
CA PRO A 25 -7.02 -3.88 0.29
C PRO A 25 -8.10 -2.80 0.26
N ASN A 26 -9.19 -3.04 0.98
CA ASN A 26 -10.18 -1.99 1.20
C ASN A 26 -9.60 -0.92 2.15
N SER A 27 -10.18 0.27 2.14
CA SER A 27 -9.69 1.40 2.93
C SER A 27 -9.72 1.17 4.44
N GLU A 28 -10.66 0.35 4.93
CA GLU A 28 -10.78 0.02 6.36
C GLU A 28 -9.60 -0.82 6.83
N TYR A 29 -9.24 -1.85 6.05
CA TYR A 29 -8.05 -2.65 6.31
C TYR A 29 -6.76 -1.80 6.26
N VAL A 30 -6.64 -0.89 5.29
CA VAL A 30 -5.48 0.03 5.22
C VAL A 30 -5.42 0.93 6.46
N LEU A 31 -6.58 1.36 6.98
CA LEU A 31 -6.65 2.13 8.22
C LEU A 31 -6.20 1.31 9.43
N ASP A 32 -6.67 0.07 9.57
CA ASP A 32 -6.32 -0.80 10.69
C ASP A 32 -4.81 -1.08 10.72
N VAL A 33 -4.23 -1.46 9.57
CA VAL A 33 -2.77 -1.66 9.44
C VAL A 33 -2.00 -0.37 9.73
N TYR A 34 -2.47 0.78 9.23
CA TYR A 34 -1.83 2.06 9.47
C TYR A 34 -1.83 2.43 10.96
N GLN A 35 -2.93 2.20 11.67
CA GLN A 35 -3.05 2.45 13.11
C GLN A 35 -2.19 1.49 13.93
N TYR A 36 -2.22 0.20 13.60
CA TYR A 36 -1.36 -0.81 14.19
C TYR A 36 0.13 -0.40 14.08
N CYS A 37 0.58 -0.06 12.88
CA CYS A 37 1.96 0.36 12.66
C CYS A 37 2.34 1.67 13.35
N ILE A 38 1.41 2.55 13.70
CA ILE A 38 1.70 3.73 14.54
C ILE A 38 1.90 3.31 16.00
N GLN A 39 1.11 2.35 16.49
CA GLN A 39 1.14 1.88 17.88
C GLN A 39 2.37 1.03 18.20
N GLU A 40 2.95 0.37 17.19
CA GLU A 40 4.13 -0.49 17.35
C GLU A 40 5.43 0.28 17.65
N PHE A 41 5.49 1.59 17.36
CA PHE A 41 6.67 2.41 17.60
C PHE A 41 6.41 3.45 18.70
N GLU A 42 7.44 3.72 19.49
CA GLU A 42 7.43 4.87 20.39
C GLU A 42 7.32 6.18 19.58
N PRO A 43 6.49 7.16 20.01
CA PRO A 43 6.24 8.40 19.25
C PRO A 43 7.51 9.17 18.86
N GLU A 44 8.54 9.13 19.71
CA GLU A 44 9.82 9.83 19.49
C GLU A 44 10.69 9.17 18.41
N THR A 45 10.43 7.90 18.10
CA THR A 45 11.22 7.10 17.16
C THR A 45 10.51 6.83 15.85
N LEU A 46 9.21 7.13 15.78
CA LEU A 46 8.37 6.95 14.60
C LEU A 46 8.75 7.98 13.52
N ASN A 47 9.01 7.48 12.33
CA ASN A 47 9.19 8.32 11.14
C ASN A 47 8.52 7.67 9.93
N ASP A 48 8.34 8.44 8.87
CA ASP A 48 7.63 7.99 7.66
C ASP A 48 8.27 6.76 7.02
N SER A 49 9.59 6.57 7.12
CA SER A 49 10.26 5.39 6.57
C SER A 49 9.94 4.13 7.36
N LYS A 50 9.98 4.20 8.69
CA LYS A 50 9.62 3.06 9.56
C LYS A 50 8.15 2.69 9.41
N LEU A 51 7.29 3.71 9.37
CA LEU A 51 5.86 3.52 9.17
C LEU A 51 5.57 2.87 7.82
N LEU A 52 6.25 3.30 6.75
CA LEU A 52 6.07 2.73 5.42
C LEU A 52 6.52 1.28 5.36
N ASN A 53 7.65 0.97 6.02
CA ASN A 53 8.17 -0.39 6.08
C ASN A 53 7.20 -1.32 6.80
N CYS A 54 6.70 -0.92 7.99
CA CYS A 54 5.71 -1.70 8.73
C CYS A 54 4.45 -1.96 7.89
N VAL A 55 3.87 -0.91 7.30
CA VAL A 55 2.68 -1.05 6.45
C VAL A 55 2.96 -2.01 5.29
N ASN A 56 4.10 -1.87 4.62
CA ASN A 56 4.44 -2.74 3.49
C ASN A 56 4.71 -4.19 3.89
N ASP A 57 5.18 -4.44 5.11
CA ASP A 57 5.40 -5.79 5.60
C ASP A 57 4.06 -6.47 5.94
N GLU A 58 3.14 -5.76 6.60
CA GLU A 58 1.75 -6.24 6.81
C GLU A 58 1.02 -6.50 5.49
N MET A 59 1.13 -5.60 4.51
CA MET A 59 0.52 -5.81 3.19
C MET A 59 1.05 -7.08 2.51
N LYS A 60 2.35 -7.40 2.65
CA LYS A 60 2.91 -8.63 2.07
C LYS A 60 2.41 -9.88 2.76
N LEU A 61 2.14 -9.85 4.07
CA LEU A 61 1.64 -11.02 4.81
C LEU A 61 0.30 -11.51 4.26
N ASP A 62 -0.53 -10.58 3.80
CA ASP A 62 -1.85 -10.84 3.22
C ASP A 62 -1.87 -10.78 1.68
N ASP A 63 -0.70 -10.89 1.03
CA ASP A 63 -0.52 -10.85 -0.44
C ASP A 63 -1.12 -9.59 -1.12
N TYR A 64 -1.14 -8.47 -0.40
CA TYR A 64 -1.53 -7.16 -0.92
C TYR A 64 -0.36 -6.40 -1.57
N PRO A 65 -0.64 -5.50 -2.52
CA PRO A 65 0.38 -4.64 -3.11
C PRO A 65 0.93 -3.64 -2.09
N THR A 66 2.25 -3.46 -2.13
CA THR A 66 2.96 -2.48 -1.28
C THR A 66 2.84 -1.06 -1.81
N TYR A 67 2.98 -0.09 -0.90
CA TYR A 67 3.00 1.34 -1.19
C TYR A 67 4.40 1.88 -1.44
N LYS A 68 4.50 2.89 -2.30
CA LYS A 68 5.76 3.60 -2.58
C LYS A 68 6.08 4.70 -1.58
N SER A 69 5.08 5.19 -0.83
CA SER A 69 5.24 6.28 0.13
C SER A 69 4.09 6.31 1.13
N ILE A 70 4.30 6.93 2.30
CA ILE A 70 3.23 7.18 3.28
C ILE A 70 2.13 8.09 2.73
N ALA A 71 2.46 9.01 1.82
CA ALA A 71 1.44 9.82 1.15
C ALA A 71 0.47 8.95 0.33
N ALA A 72 0.95 7.88 -0.30
CA ALA A 72 0.11 6.94 -1.02
C ALA A 72 -0.79 6.13 -0.07
N VAL A 73 -0.25 5.71 1.09
CA VAL A 73 -1.05 5.05 2.15
C VAL A 73 -2.18 5.99 2.62
N LYS A 74 -1.84 7.23 2.99
CA LYS A 74 -2.78 8.24 3.47
C LYS A 74 -3.88 8.59 2.46
N ALA A 75 -3.61 8.46 1.16
CA ALA A 75 -4.59 8.69 0.11
C ALA A 75 -5.67 7.60 0.03
N GLU A 76 -5.38 6.39 0.49
CA GLU A 76 -6.30 5.24 0.55
C GLU A 76 -7.08 5.16 1.86
N LEU A 77 -6.65 5.89 2.90
CA LEU A 77 -7.37 5.96 4.16
C LEU A 77 -8.78 6.50 3.93
N PRO A 78 -9.78 6.00 4.68
CA PRO A 78 -11.15 6.45 4.53
C PRO A 78 -11.20 7.94 4.83
N LYS A 79 -11.51 8.72 3.79
CA LYS A 79 -11.86 10.13 3.96
C LYS A 79 -13.17 10.11 4.71
N THR A 80 -13.14 10.39 6.00
CA THR A 80 -14.35 10.55 6.80
C THR A 80 -15.29 11.51 6.08
N LYS A 81 -16.29 10.99 5.36
CA LYS A 81 -17.63 11.51 5.56
C LYS A 81 -17.94 11.08 6.97
N GLN A 82 -17.82 11.99 7.93
CA GLN A 82 -18.51 11.84 9.20
C GLN A 82 -19.95 11.45 8.83
N LYS A 83 -20.28 10.16 8.95
CA LYS A 83 -21.68 9.81 9.15
C LYS A 83 -21.91 10.28 10.58
N PRO A 84 -22.73 11.31 10.83
CA PRO A 84 -23.04 11.68 12.19
C PRO A 84 -23.56 10.43 12.90
N VAL A 85 -22.86 10.05 13.97
CA VAL A 85 -23.34 9.07 14.94
C VAL A 85 -24.52 9.73 15.64
N ASN A 86 -25.69 9.68 15.02
CA ASN A 86 -26.99 10.01 15.60
C ASN A 86 -28.09 9.41 14.73
N SER A 87 -28.22 8.08 14.78
CA SER A 87 -29.50 7.37 14.56
C SER A 87 -29.42 6.00 15.23
N VAL A 88 -29.14 6.01 16.53
CA VAL A 88 -29.63 4.97 17.44
C VAL A 88 -30.31 5.71 18.59
N ILE A 89 -31.49 6.25 18.30
CA ILE A 89 -32.50 6.45 19.33
C ILE A 89 -33.54 5.38 19.05
N THR A 90 -33.31 4.23 19.68
CA THR A 90 -34.40 3.36 20.10
C THR A 90 -35.34 4.19 20.95
N ASP A 91 -36.54 4.47 20.46
CA ASP A 91 -37.66 4.68 21.37
C ASP A 91 -38.89 3.96 20.84
N LYS A 92 -39.26 2.97 21.63
CA LYS A 92 -40.44 2.13 21.54
C LYS A 92 -41.51 2.83 22.37
N PRO A 93 -42.73 2.96 21.84
CA PRO A 93 -43.88 2.55 22.64
C PRO A 93 -44.57 1.33 22.04
#